data_AF-F5BA59-F1
#
_entry.id   AF-F5BA59-F1
#
_cell.length_a   1.000
_cell.length_b   1.000
_cell.length_c   1.000
_cell.angle_alpha   90.00
_cell.angle_beta   90.00
_cell.angle_gamma   90.00
#
_symmetry.space_group_name_H-M   'P 1'
#
loop_
_entity.id
_entity.type
_entity.pdbx_description
1 polymer ?
#
loop_
_entity_poly.entity_id
_entity_poly.type
_entity_poly.pdbx_seq_one_letter_code
_entity_poly.pdbx_strand_id
1 'polypeptide(L)'
;PDATAPAPPPPGSNPRSSAPLPKPDNSEFAEDKSAKVVESAPKPKATRSSPIPAVEEETWDFKKYFDLNEPDAAEDGDDDDDWADSDASDSEIDQDDDSGPLAGENVMNVIVVAAECSPWCKTGGLGDVAGALPKALARRGHRVMVVVPRYGDYAEAQDVGIRKYYKAAGQDLEVKYFHAFIDGVDFVFIDAPLFRHRQDDIYGGNRQEIMKRMILFCKAAVEVPWHVPCGGVPYGDGNLVFLANDWHTALLPVYLKAYYRDNGMMQYTRSVLVIHNIAYQ
;
A
#
# COMPACT_ATOMS: atom_id res chain seq x y z
N PRO A 1 -1.49 -59.13 -22.31
CA PRO A 1 -0.56 -59.67 -21.28
C PRO A 1 0.06 -58.51 -20.51
N ASP A 2 -0.35 -58.40 -19.25
CA ASP A 2 -0.02 -57.37 -18.26
C ASP A 2 1.46 -57.00 -18.15
N ALA A 3 1.73 -55.72 -17.94
CA ALA A 3 2.98 -55.24 -17.37
C ALA A 3 2.66 -54.27 -16.21
N THR A 4 2.55 -54.87 -15.03
CA THR A 4 2.29 -54.24 -13.73
C THR A 4 3.52 -53.50 -13.23
N ALA A 5 3.32 -52.29 -12.68
CA ALA A 5 4.35 -51.48 -12.03
C ALA A 5 4.83 -52.11 -10.70
N PRO A 6 6.09 -51.90 -10.27
CA PRO A 6 6.59 -52.44 -9.01
C PRO A 6 6.16 -51.61 -7.78
N ALA A 7 5.82 -52.32 -6.69
CA ALA A 7 5.36 -51.78 -5.41
C ALA A 7 6.51 -51.26 -4.50
N PRO A 8 6.25 -50.33 -3.56
CA PRO A 8 7.25 -49.80 -2.62
C PRO A 8 7.45 -50.70 -1.37
N PRO A 9 8.59 -50.60 -0.66
CA PRO A 9 8.89 -51.41 0.51
C PRO A 9 8.18 -50.93 1.81
N PRO A 10 8.03 -51.81 2.82
CA PRO A 10 7.20 -51.56 4.01
C PRO A 10 7.91 -50.75 5.12
N PRO A 11 7.16 -50.18 6.09
CA PRO A 11 7.73 -49.37 7.17
C PRO A 11 8.28 -50.24 8.31
N GLY A 12 9.52 -49.97 8.72
CA GLY A 12 10.15 -50.57 9.90
C GLY A 12 9.86 -49.79 11.17
N SER A 13 9.44 -50.50 12.21
CA SER A 13 9.06 -49.98 13.53
C SER A 13 10.14 -50.17 14.61
N ASN A 14 10.51 -49.07 15.29
CA ASN A 14 10.94 -48.90 16.70
C ASN A 14 12.23 -49.60 17.22
N PRO A 15 12.86 -49.20 18.37
CA PRO A 15 12.42 -48.27 19.45
C PRO A 15 13.48 -47.27 20.02
N ARG A 16 12.96 -46.41 20.93
CA ARG A 16 13.55 -45.51 21.95
C ARG A 16 15.01 -45.74 22.43
N SER A 17 15.70 -44.63 22.68
CA SER A 17 16.58 -44.43 23.86
C SER A 17 16.71 -42.93 24.19
N SER A 18 16.61 -42.61 25.47
CA SER A 18 16.56 -41.29 26.11
C SER A 18 17.84 -41.00 26.92
N ALA A 19 18.13 -39.70 27.10
CA ALA A 19 19.00 -39.04 28.11
C ALA A 19 20.31 -38.41 27.57
N PRO A 20 20.94 -37.44 28.30
CA PRO A 20 20.52 -36.04 28.38
C PRO A 20 21.66 -35.01 28.10
N LEU A 21 21.27 -33.73 27.95
CA LEU A 21 22.13 -32.54 27.78
C LEU A 21 23.04 -32.25 28.99
N PRO A 22 24.29 -31.79 28.80
CA PRO A 22 25.12 -31.25 29.88
C PRO A 22 25.08 -29.71 29.99
N LYS A 23 24.99 -29.23 31.22
CA LYS A 23 25.41 -27.91 31.77
C LYS A 23 25.78 -28.17 33.26
N PRO A 24 26.45 -27.27 34.00
CA PRO A 24 27.26 -26.08 33.67
C PRO A 24 28.69 -26.17 34.27
N ASP A 25 29.53 -25.15 34.10
CA ASP A 25 30.57 -24.86 35.10
C ASP A 25 30.61 -23.35 35.38
N ASN A 26 30.50 -23.02 36.66
CA ASN A 26 30.41 -21.67 37.17
C ASN A 26 31.01 -21.71 38.59
N SER A 27 32.33 -21.67 38.65
CA SER A 27 33.06 -21.38 39.88
C SER A 27 34.34 -20.66 39.51
N GLU A 28 34.40 -19.36 39.75
CA GLU A 28 35.52 -18.77 40.50
C GLU A 28 35.31 -17.28 40.83
N PHE A 29 35.43 -17.02 42.13
CA PHE A 29 35.73 -15.78 42.85
C PHE A 29 34.65 -14.72 43.14
N ALA A 30 34.43 -14.60 44.45
CA ALA A 30 33.64 -13.63 45.19
C ALA A 30 34.41 -12.31 45.44
N GLU A 31 33.60 -11.28 45.67
CA GLU A 31 33.78 -10.01 46.42
C GLU A 31 35.18 -9.52 46.81
N ASP A 32 35.49 -8.26 46.46
CA ASP A 32 35.99 -7.29 47.45
C ASP A 32 35.63 -5.83 47.08
N LYS A 33 35.23 -5.05 48.09
CA LYS A 33 34.89 -3.62 48.02
C LYS A 33 36.11 -2.80 48.46
N SER A 34 36.59 -1.88 47.63
CA SER A 34 37.20 -0.64 48.14
C SER A 34 37.27 0.47 47.09
N ALA A 35 36.81 1.66 47.47
CA ALA A 35 36.94 2.89 46.70
C ALA A 35 38.34 3.49 46.88
N LYS A 36 38.96 3.95 45.78
CA LYS A 36 40.02 4.96 45.79
C LYS A 36 39.85 5.93 44.63
N VAL A 37 39.77 7.21 44.97
CA VAL A 37 39.85 8.38 44.08
C VAL A 37 41.25 8.46 43.49
N VAL A 38 41.37 8.61 42.17
CA VAL A 38 42.63 8.98 41.48
C VAL A 38 42.34 10.04 40.41
N GLU A 39 43.21 11.05 40.42
CA GLU A 39 43.21 12.31 39.67
C GLU A 39 43.05 12.21 38.14
N SER A 40 42.52 13.30 37.60
CA SER A 40 42.29 13.61 36.20
C SER A 40 43.54 13.53 35.31
N ALA A 41 43.43 12.84 34.18
CA ALA A 41 44.38 12.89 33.08
C ALA A 41 44.09 14.08 32.11
N PRO A 42 45.12 14.72 31.53
CA PRO A 42 44.99 15.99 30.82
C PRO A 42 44.39 15.86 29.41
N LYS A 43 43.54 16.84 29.03
CA LYS A 43 42.89 16.96 27.71
C LYS A 43 43.93 17.07 26.58
N PRO A 44 43.81 16.31 25.47
CA PRO A 44 44.62 16.53 24.28
C PRO A 44 44.22 17.84 23.57
N LYS A 45 45.25 18.63 23.20
CA LYS A 45 45.13 19.89 22.46
C LYS A 45 44.65 19.65 21.03
N ALA A 46 43.69 20.48 20.61
CA ALA A 46 43.08 20.47 19.29
C ALA A 46 44.09 20.76 18.16
N THR A 47 44.17 19.86 17.20
CA THR A 47 44.69 20.13 15.85
C THR A 47 43.55 20.65 14.97
N ARG A 48 43.71 21.86 14.43
CA ARG A 48 42.79 22.47 13.45
C ARG A 48 42.65 21.56 12.23
N SER A 49 41.49 20.92 12.06
CA SER A 49 41.05 20.39 10.78
C SER A 49 40.40 21.53 9.97
N SER A 50 40.78 21.64 8.69
CA SER A 50 40.19 22.57 7.73
C SER A 50 38.66 22.43 7.66
N PRO A 51 37.92 23.51 7.37
CA PRO A 51 36.46 23.45 7.32
C PRO A 51 36.00 22.51 6.20
N ILE A 52 35.05 21.64 6.54
CA ILE A 52 34.24 20.87 5.58
C ILE A 52 33.47 21.93 4.77
N PRO A 53 33.51 21.91 3.42
CA PRO A 53 32.71 22.84 2.63
C PRO A 53 31.23 22.64 2.96
N ALA A 54 30.54 23.74 3.26
CA ALA A 54 29.11 23.74 3.48
C ALA A 54 28.44 23.15 2.23
N VAL A 55 27.69 22.07 2.40
CA VAL A 55 26.74 21.62 1.40
C VAL A 55 25.62 22.64 1.43
N GLU A 56 25.57 23.50 0.42
CA GLU A 56 24.39 24.32 0.15
C GLU A 56 23.24 23.34 -0.11
N GLU A 57 22.29 23.27 0.82
CA GLU A 57 21.01 22.62 0.59
C GLU A 57 20.28 23.44 -0.47
N GLU A 58 20.37 23.02 -1.74
CA GLU A 58 19.50 23.55 -2.78
C GLU A 58 18.05 23.23 -2.40
N THR A 59 17.36 24.26 -1.90
CA THR A 59 15.93 24.25 -1.66
C THR A 59 15.23 24.01 -2.99
N TRP A 60 14.51 22.90 -3.07
CA TRP A 60 13.76 22.51 -4.26
C TRP A 60 12.67 23.55 -4.55
N ASP A 61 12.86 24.37 -5.58
CA ASP A 61 11.89 25.37 -6.02
C ASP A 61 10.85 24.76 -6.97
N PHE A 62 9.70 24.43 -6.39
CA PHE A 62 8.53 23.84 -7.07
C PHE A 62 7.99 24.70 -8.22
N LYS A 63 8.23 26.02 -8.22
CA LYS A 63 7.71 26.95 -9.24
C LYS A 63 8.51 26.94 -10.54
N LYS A 64 9.72 26.38 -10.55
CA LYS A 64 10.62 26.41 -11.71
C LYS A 64 10.24 25.43 -12.83
N TYR A 65 9.41 24.43 -12.54
CA TYR A 65 9.11 23.32 -13.47
C TYR A 65 7.67 23.25 -13.98
N PHE A 66 6.80 24.12 -13.47
CA PHE A 66 5.43 24.26 -13.94
C PHE A 66 5.25 25.69 -14.42
N ASP A 67 5.22 25.88 -15.74
CA ASP A 67 4.91 27.15 -16.39
C ASP A 67 3.39 27.41 -16.24
N LEU A 68 2.99 27.74 -15.01
CA LEU A 68 1.64 28.22 -14.70
C LEU A 68 1.68 29.74 -14.81
N ASN A 69 1.45 30.25 -16.01
CA ASN A 69 1.02 31.63 -16.17
C ASN A 69 -0.40 31.73 -15.62
N GLU A 70 -0.55 32.39 -14.47
CA GLU A 70 -1.84 32.82 -13.94
C GLU A 70 -2.49 33.77 -14.97
N PRO A 71 -3.69 33.50 -15.49
CA PRO A 71 -4.42 34.52 -16.21
C PRO A 71 -5.04 35.51 -15.21
N ASP A 72 -4.82 36.78 -15.50
CA ASP A 72 -5.32 37.95 -14.78
C ASP A 72 -6.85 37.91 -14.57
N ALA A 73 -7.25 38.42 -13.41
CA ALA A 73 -8.64 38.66 -13.05
C ALA A 73 -9.33 39.57 -14.07
N ALA A 74 -10.40 39.06 -14.67
CA ALA A 74 -11.42 39.87 -15.34
C ALA A 74 -12.72 39.72 -14.55
N GLU A 75 -13.19 40.84 -14.01
CA GLU A 75 -14.57 41.05 -13.58
C GLU A 75 -15.50 40.85 -14.78
N ASP A 76 -16.64 40.20 -14.60
CA ASP A 76 -17.89 40.55 -15.29
C ASP A 76 -19.07 39.71 -14.75
N GLY A 77 -20.16 40.42 -14.44
CA GLY A 77 -21.52 39.97 -14.74
C GLY A 77 -22.29 39.24 -13.64
N ASP A 78 -23.10 39.99 -12.91
CA ASP A 78 -24.32 39.50 -12.26
C ASP A 78 -25.23 38.84 -13.30
N ASP A 79 -25.62 37.57 -13.09
CA ASP A 79 -26.83 37.00 -13.66
C ASP A 79 -27.43 36.05 -12.60
N ASP A 80 -28.51 36.52 -11.99
CA ASP A 80 -29.42 35.77 -11.13
C ASP A 80 -30.09 34.67 -11.96
N ASP A 81 -29.98 33.40 -11.55
CA ASP A 81 -30.85 32.35 -12.05
C ASP A 81 -31.34 31.44 -10.91
N ASP A 82 -32.61 31.63 -10.63
CA ASP A 82 -33.42 31.01 -9.60
C ASP A 82 -33.66 29.53 -9.93
N TRP A 83 -33.10 28.61 -9.15
CA TRP A 83 -33.49 27.20 -9.20
C TRP A 83 -34.37 26.85 -7.99
N ALA A 84 -35.67 27.03 -8.22
CA ALA A 84 -36.73 26.67 -7.30
C ALA A 84 -36.81 25.15 -7.07
N ASP A 85 -36.99 24.79 -5.80
CA ASP A 85 -37.46 23.49 -5.32
C ASP A 85 -38.68 23.02 -6.12
N SER A 86 -38.61 21.81 -6.67
CA SER A 86 -39.80 21.06 -7.05
C SER A 86 -39.66 19.58 -6.69
N ASP A 87 -40.46 19.22 -5.69
CA ASP A 87 -41.22 17.99 -5.51
C ASP A 87 -40.47 16.65 -5.52
N ALA A 88 -40.17 16.23 -4.29
CA ALA A 88 -40.13 14.83 -3.91
C ALA A 88 -41.46 14.14 -4.28
N SER A 89 -41.41 13.30 -5.32
CA SER A 89 -42.42 12.28 -5.58
C SER A 89 -41.80 10.90 -5.38
N ASP A 90 -42.42 10.16 -4.47
CA ASP A 90 -42.21 8.74 -4.18
C ASP A 90 -42.18 7.94 -5.49
N SER A 91 -41.08 7.23 -5.75
CA SER A 91 -41.04 6.17 -6.75
C SER A 91 -40.67 4.87 -6.06
N GLU A 92 -41.57 3.90 -6.26
CA GLU A 92 -41.59 2.60 -5.63
C GLU A 92 -40.29 1.82 -5.90
N ILE A 93 -39.80 1.14 -4.87
CA ILE A 93 -38.63 0.26 -4.96
C ILE A 93 -39.03 -0.97 -5.77
N ASP A 94 -38.71 -0.95 -7.06
CA ASP A 94 -38.72 -2.16 -7.88
C ASP A 94 -37.64 -3.13 -7.34
N GLN A 95 -38.13 -4.27 -6.85
CA GLN A 95 -37.30 -5.42 -6.51
C GLN A 95 -36.81 -6.05 -7.81
N ASP A 96 -35.68 -5.56 -8.31
CA ASP A 96 -35.05 -6.13 -9.49
C ASP A 96 -34.41 -7.49 -9.20
N ASP A 97 -34.85 -8.42 -10.03
CA ASP A 97 -34.58 -9.84 -10.14
C ASP A 97 -33.07 -10.15 -10.26
N ASP A 98 -32.63 -11.21 -9.60
CA ASP A 98 -31.24 -11.71 -9.60
C ASP A 98 -30.90 -12.31 -10.98
N SER A 99 -30.52 -11.47 -11.93
CA SER A 99 -30.17 -11.87 -13.30
C SER A 99 -28.68 -12.20 -13.49
N GLY A 100 -28.07 -13.00 -12.60
CA GLY A 100 -26.71 -13.54 -12.77
C GLY A 100 -25.58 -12.49 -12.93
N PRO A 101 -24.30 -12.91 -13.10
CA PRO A 101 -23.23 -11.96 -13.29
C PRO A 101 -23.36 -11.28 -14.66
N LEU A 102 -23.66 -9.97 -14.65
CA LEU A 102 -23.78 -9.06 -15.82
C LEU A 102 -22.49 -8.87 -16.64
N ALA A 103 -21.51 -9.77 -16.48
CA ALA A 103 -20.26 -9.75 -17.21
C ALA A 103 -20.41 -10.45 -18.57
N GLY A 104 -21.02 -9.74 -19.53
CA GLY A 104 -20.88 -10.03 -20.96
C GLY A 104 -19.47 -9.73 -21.48
N GLU A 105 -19.32 -9.48 -22.79
CA GLU A 105 -18.06 -9.25 -23.53
C GLU A 105 -17.14 -8.12 -22.99
N ASN A 106 -17.54 -7.37 -21.96
CA ASN A 106 -16.85 -6.20 -21.42
C ASN A 106 -16.25 -6.41 -20.01
N VAL A 107 -15.86 -7.64 -19.65
CA VAL A 107 -15.19 -7.91 -18.36
C VAL A 107 -13.85 -7.18 -18.29
N MET A 108 -13.63 -6.46 -17.19
CA MET A 108 -12.42 -5.68 -16.93
C MET A 108 -11.76 -6.14 -15.63
N ASN A 109 -10.46 -5.96 -15.56
CA ASN A 109 -9.72 -5.96 -14.30
C ASN A 109 -9.78 -4.54 -13.73
N VAL A 110 -10.27 -4.39 -12.51
CA VAL A 110 -10.37 -3.10 -11.82
C VAL A 110 -9.57 -3.16 -10.54
N ILE A 111 -8.64 -2.22 -10.36
CA ILE A 111 -7.85 -2.10 -9.14
C ILE A 111 -8.17 -0.75 -8.49
N VAL A 112 -8.86 -0.80 -7.37
CA VAL A 112 -9.19 0.35 -6.55
C VAL A 112 -8.05 0.58 -5.57
N VAL A 113 -7.39 1.72 -5.64
CA VAL A 113 -6.26 2.06 -4.78
C VAL A 113 -6.69 3.22 -3.88
N ALA A 114 -6.65 3.01 -2.57
CA ALA A 114 -7.10 3.99 -1.59
C ALA A 114 -6.26 3.92 -0.32
N ALA A 115 -6.15 5.04 0.41
CA ALA A 115 -5.52 5.07 1.73
C ALA A 115 -6.43 4.49 2.83
N GLU A 116 -7.73 4.37 2.57
CA GLU A 116 -8.74 3.85 3.50
C GLU A 116 -9.53 2.71 2.88
N CYS A 117 -9.93 1.75 3.69
CA CYS A 117 -10.85 0.69 3.31
C CYS A 117 -11.55 0.11 4.55
N SER A 118 -12.87 0.24 4.59
CA SER A 118 -13.70 -0.39 5.62
C SER A 118 -13.74 -1.92 5.44
N PRO A 119 -13.63 -2.73 6.51
CA PRO A 119 -13.68 -2.35 7.93
C PRO A 119 -12.31 -2.11 8.61
N TRP A 120 -11.20 -2.13 7.85
CA TRP A 120 -9.84 -2.20 8.43
C TRP A 120 -9.23 -0.85 8.81
N CYS A 121 -9.40 0.17 7.97
CA CYS A 121 -8.93 1.52 8.24
C CYS A 121 -9.89 2.53 7.61
N LYS A 122 -10.42 3.43 8.44
CA LYS A 122 -11.42 4.41 8.01
C LYS A 122 -11.32 5.66 8.87
N THR A 123 -11.30 6.80 8.22
CA THR A 123 -11.43 8.12 8.85
C THR A 123 -12.67 8.86 8.35
N GLY A 124 -13.11 8.60 7.12
CA GLY A 124 -14.26 9.26 6.51
C GLY A 124 -14.96 8.42 5.45
N GLY A 125 -15.66 9.10 4.53
CA GLY A 125 -16.46 8.45 3.49
C GLY A 125 -15.64 7.69 2.45
N LEU A 126 -14.36 8.04 2.26
CA LEU A 126 -13.45 7.32 1.35
C LEU A 126 -13.38 5.84 1.70
N GLY A 127 -13.21 5.50 2.98
CA GLY A 127 -13.14 4.11 3.43
C GLY A 127 -14.41 3.30 3.15
N ASP A 128 -15.58 3.93 3.19
CA ASP A 128 -16.86 3.28 2.85
C ASP A 128 -16.97 3.00 1.35
N VAL A 129 -16.60 3.99 0.51
CA VAL A 129 -16.59 3.83 -0.94
C VAL A 129 -15.62 2.73 -1.35
N ALA A 130 -14.39 2.75 -0.82
CA ALA A 130 -13.38 1.74 -1.09
C ALA A 130 -13.74 0.35 -0.56
N GLY A 131 -14.68 0.22 0.38
CA GLY A 131 -15.21 -1.06 0.87
C GLY A 131 -16.42 -1.57 0.07
N ALA A 132 -17.29 -0.67 -0.40
CA ALA A 132 -18.58 -1.03 -1.00
C ALA A 132 -18.57 -1.04 -2.54
N LEU A 133 -17.97 -0.05 -3.19
CA LEU A 133 -17.92 0.05 -4.66
C LEU A 133 -17.27 -1.19 -5.30
N PRO A 134 -16.14 -1.72 -4.80
CA PRO A 134 -15.51 -2.90 -5.37
C PRO A 134 -16.44 -4.13 -5.39
N LYS A 135 -17.23 -4.32 -4.33
CA LYS A 135 -18.19 -5.43 -4.23
C LYS A 135 -19.33 -5.29 -5.23
N ALA A 136 -19.78 -4.06 -5.49
CA ALA A 136 -20.77 -3.79 -6.53
C ALA A 136 -20.22 -4.09 -7.94
N LEU A 137 -18.96 -3.70 -8.22
CA LEU A 137 -18.30 -4.02 -9.48
C LEU A 137 -18.08 -5.53 -9.67
N ALA A 138 -17.70 -6.24 -8.61
CA ALA A 138 -17.54 -7.69 -8.64
C ALA A 138 -18.86 -8.41 -8.91
N ARG A 139 -19.98 -7.95 -8.35
CA ARG A 139 -21.33 -8.48 -8.66
C ARG A 139 -21.74 -8.27 -10.12
N ARG A 140 -21.24 -7.22 -10.77
CA ARG A 140 -21.39 -7.02 -12.23
C ARG A 140 -20.43 -7.90 -13.05
N GLY A 141 -19.63 -8.73 -12.38
CA GLY A 141 -18.74 -9.74 -12.93
C GLY A 141 -17.38 -9.24 -13.40
N HIS A 142 -16.99 -8.01 -13.03
CA HIS A 142 -15.60 -7.56 -13.18
C HIS A 142 -14.69 -8.30 -12.19
N ARG A 143 -13.41 -8.44 -12.54
CA ARG A 143 -12.40 -8.94 -11.60
C ARG A 143 -11.86 -7.74 -10.83
N VAL A 144 -12.11 -7.68 -9.53
CA VAL A 144 -11.87 -6.46 -8.74
C VAL A 144 -10.92 -6.72 -7.59
N MET A 145 -9.94 -5.83 -7.47
CA MET A 145 -9.00 -5.79 -6.36
C MET A 145 -9.04 -4.43 -5.68
N VAL A 146 -8.86 -4.43 -4.36
CA VAL A 146 -8.63 -3.23 -3.56
C VAL A 146 -7.22 -3.30 -3.00
N VAL A 147 -6.45 -2.24 -3.20
CA VAL A 147 -5.09 -2.09 -2.68
C VAL A 147 -5.07 -0.97 -1.65
N VAL A 148 -4.69 -1.31 -0.42
CA VAL A 148 -4.66 -0.39 0.72
C VAL A 148 -3.41 -0.65 1.58
N PRO A 149 -2.84 0.36 2.27
CA PRO A 149 -1.74 0.10 3.18
C PRO A 149 -2.19 -0.72 4.40
N ARG A 150 -1.29 -1.55 4.93
CA ARG A 150 -1.54 -2.33 6.15
C ARG A 150 -1.16 -1.53 7.40
N TYR A 151 -2.12 -0.87 8.01
CA TYR A 151 -1.89 -0.01 9.17
C TYR A 151 -1.86 -0.76 10.51
N GLY A 152 -2.56 -1.91 10.57
CA GLY A 152 -2.68 -2.77 11.75
C GLY A 152 -2.62 -4.25 11.40
N ASP A 153 -2.86 -5.09 12.39
CA ASP A 153 -2.99 -6.55 12.19
C ASP A 153 -4.43 -6.93 11.91
N TYR A 154 -4.73 -7.21 10.64
CA TYR A 154 -6.03 -7.64 10.18
C TYR A 154 -6.11 -9.16 10.22
N ALA A 155 -7.18 -9.70 10.80
CA ALA A 155 -7.34 -11.14 11.02
C ALA A 155 -7.50 -11.92 9.70
N GLU A 156 -8.11 -11.29 8.70
CA GLU A 156 -8.38 -11.88 7.39
C GLU A 156 -7.15 -11.84 6.48
N ALA A 157 -6.19 -10.97 6.75
CA ALA A 157 -5.04 -10.72 5.88
C ALA A 157 -3.97 -11.80 6.04
N GLN A 158 -3.72 -12.57 4.98
CA GLN A 158 -2.73 -13.65 4.95
C GLN A 158 -1.48 -13.21 4.19
N ASP A 159 -0.28 -13.55 4.69
CA ASP A 159 0.98 -13.25 4.00
C ASP A 159 1.06 -14.05 2.69
N VAL A 160 1.21 -13.37 1.56
CA VAL A 160 1.33 -13.99 0.23
C VAL A 160 2.72 -14.62 0.04
N GLY A 161 3.69 -14.25 0.88
CA GLY A 161 5.07 -14.74 0.78
C GLY A 161 5.95 -13.91 -0.17
N ILE A 162 5.44 -12.79 -0.67
CA ILE A 162 6.10 -11.96 -1.68
C ILE A 162 6.68 -10.71 -1.03
N ARG A 163 7.94 -10.44 -1.35
CA ARG A 163 8.72 -9.31 -0.84
C ARG A 163 9.35 -8.57 -2.00
N LYS A 164 9.24 -7.24 -1.99
CA LYS A 164 9.77 -6.34 -3.02
C LYS A 164 10.47 -5.16 -2.35
N TYR A 165 11.45 -4.60 -3.05
CA TYR A 165 12.17 -3.43 -2.57
C TYR A 165 11.87 -2.25 -3.48
N TYR A 166 11.48 -1.14 -2.87
CA TYR A 166 11.15 0.10 -3.57
C TYR A 166 11.99 1.24 -3.03
N LYS A 167 12.55 2.05 -3.93
CA LYS A 167 13.21 3.29 -3.55
C LYS A 167 12.18 4.39 -3.33
N ALA A 168 12.02 4.87 -2.11
CA ALA A 168 11.17 6.01 -1.77
C ALA A 168 11.91 7.00 -0.86
N ALA A 169 11.89 8.29 -1.25
CA ALA A 169 12.63 9.36 -0.57
C ALA A 169 14.11 9.01 -0.30
N GLY A 170 14.80 8.46 -1.31
CA GLY A 170 16.22 8.11 -1.24
C GLY A 170 16.56 6.83 -0.47
N GLN A 171 15.57 6.11 0.09
CA GLN A 171 15.78 4.88 0.86
C GLN A 171 15.14 3.68 0.18
N ASP A 172 15.83 2.54 0.20
CA ASP A 172 15.27 1.26 -0.22
C ASP A 172 14.44 0.66 0.92
N LEU A 173 13.17 0.41 0.64
CA LEU A 173 12.19 -0.04 1.61
C LEU A 173 11.62 -1.38 1.18
N GLU A 174 11.68 -2.36 2.07
CA GLU A 174 11.02 -3.65 1.90
C GLU A 174 9.51 -3.48 2.04
N VAL A 175 8.78 -4.04 1.08
CA VAL A 175 7.33 -4.14 1.05
C VAL A 175 6.93 -5.61 0.97
N LYS A 176 6.00 -6.01 1.83
CA LYS A 176 5.36 -7.32 1.84
C LYS A 176 3.90 -7.17 1.41
N TYR A 177 3.37 -8.19 0.77
CA TYR A 177 1.97 -8.20 0.33
C TYR A 177 1.18 -9.21 1.14
N PHE A 178 0.07 -8.76 1.68
CA PHE A 178 -0.93 -9.62 2.31
C PHE A 178 -2.20 -9.63 1.45
N HIS A 179 -2.97 -10.71 1.53
CA HIS A 179 -4.17 -10.90 0.74
C HIS A 179 -5.32 -11.45 1.59
N ALA A 180 -6.52 -10.99 1.29
CA ALA A 180 -7.78 -11.54 1.75
C ALA A 180 -8.77 -11.55 0.58
N PHE A 181 -9.62 -12.57 0.48
CA PHE A 181 -10.66 -12.65 -0.54
C PHE A 181 -12.03 -12.65 0.13
N ILE A 182 -12.84 -11.61 -0.12
CA ILE A 182 -14.11 -11.37 0.58
C ILE A 182 -15.13 -10.84 -0.43
N ASP A 183 -16.34 -11.41 -0.45
CA ASP A 183 -17.46 -10.98 -1.28
C ASP A 183 -17.12 -10.82 -2.79
N GLY A 184 -16.29 -11.72 -3.32
CA GLY A 184 -15.88 -11.69 -4.74
C GLY A 184 -14.78 -10.67 -5.06
N VAL A 185 -14.20 -10.02 -4.06
CA VAL A 185 -13.17 -8.99 -4.22
C VAL A 185 -11.85 -9.44 -3.59
N ASP A 186 -10.75 -9.17 -4.29
CA ASP A 186 -9.40 -9.35 -3.78
C ASP A 186 -8.93 -8.13 -2.98
N PHE A 187 -8.74 -8.26 -1.68
CA PHE A 187 -8.15 -7.22 -0.85
C PHE A 187 -6.66 -7.49 -0.69
N VAL A 188 -5.83 -6.58 -1.17
CA VAL A 188 -4.36 -6.63 -1.08
C VAL A 188 -3.88 -5.53 -0.15
N PHE A 189 -3.15 -5.93 0.89
CA PHE A 189 -2.60 -5.02 1.87
C PHE A 189 -1.09 -4.86 1.67
N ILE A 190 -0.65 -3.62 1.52
CA ILE A 190 0.78 -3.26 1.38
C ILE A 190 1.35 -3.06 2.78
N ASP A 191 2.21 -3.98 3.20
CA ASP A 191 2.85 -3.98 4.51
C ASP A 191 4.30 -3.48 4.40
N ALA A 192 4.61 -2.45 5.16
CA ALA A 192 5.96 -1.92 5.31
C ALA A 192 6.06 -1.19 6.66
N PRO A 193 7.26 -1.09 7.28
CA PRO A 193 7.43 -0.43 8.58
C PRO A 193 6.85 0.99 8.64
N LEU A 194 6.81 1.69 7.51
CA LEU A 194 6.25 3.04 7.39
C LEU A 194 4.73 3.11 7.61
N PHE A 195 3.98 2.03 7.34
CA PHE A 195 2.51 2.01 7.47
C PHE A 195 2.04 1.48 8.83
N ARG A 196 2.85 0.62 9.46
CA ARG A 196 2.49 -0.09 10.70
C ARG A 196 2.20 0.86 11.87
N HIS A 197 1.35 0.38 12.78
CA HIS A 197 1.00 1.02 14.05
C HIS A 197 0.36 2.41 13.88
N ARG A 198 -0.42 2.60 12.81
CA ARG A 198 -1.10 3.86 12.49
C ARG A 198 -2.59 3.69 12.25
N GLN A 199 -3.19 2.58 12.67
CA GLN A 199 -4.60 2.29 12.45
C GLN A 199 -5.54 3.39 12.99
N ASP A 200 -5.16 4.04 14.09
CA ASP A 200 -5.93 5.10 14.74
C ASP A 200 -5.60 6.51 14.20
N ASP A 201 -4.52 6.65 13.40
CA ASP A 201 -4.05 7.91 12.85
C ASP A 201 -3.25 7.71 11.54
N ILE A 202 -3.96 7.34 10.47
CA ILE A 202 -3.35 6.96 9.19
C ILE A 202 -2.67 8.16 8.48
N TYR A 203 -3.13 9.37 8.77
CA TYR A 203 -2.58 10.63 8.23
C TYR A 203 -1.61 11.33 9.18
N GLY A 204 -1.36 10.74 10.36
CA GLY A 204 -0.45 11.26 11.36
C GLY A 204 1.00 11.39 10.92
N GLY A 205 1.72 12.25 11.64
CA GLY A 205 3.12 12.57 11.39
C GLY A 205 3.30 13.89 10.64
N ASN A 206 4.57 14.22 10.35
CA ASN A 206 4.87 15.43 9.60
C ASN A 206 4.63 15.24 8.09
N ARG A 207 4.55 16.36 7.36
CA ARG A 207 4.28 16.36 5.90
C ARG A 207 5.26 15.47 5.11
N GLN A 208 6.54 15.49 5.44
CA GLN A 208 7.55 14.70 4.73
C GLN A 208 7.37 13.19 4.96
N GLU A 209 7.03 12.79 6.18
CA GLU A 209 6.72 11.40 6.51
C GLU A 209 5.51 10.91 5.74
N ILE A 210 4.43 11.71 5.68
CA ILE A 210 3.22 11.35 4.95
C ILE A 210 3.53 11.23 3.46
N MET A 211 4.23 12.20 2.88
CA MET A 211 4.66 12.15 1.47
C MET A 211 5.48 10.89 1.17
N LYS A 212 6.44 10.55 2.03
CA LYS A 212 7.25 9.34 1.87
C LYS A 212 6.40 8.07 1.90
N ARG A 213 5.40 8.00 2.79
CA ARG A 213 4.43 6.89 2.83
C ARG A 213 3.65 6.78 1.52
N MET A 214 3.10 7.89 1.03
CA MET A 214 2.27 7.90 -0.18
C MET A 214 3.09 7.61 -1.45
N ILE A 215 4.34 8.07 -1.51
CA ILE A 215 5.29 7.71 -2.57
C ILE A 215 5.52 6.19 -2.58
N LEU A 216 5.86 5.60 -1.43
CA LEU A 216 6.06 4.15 -1.34
C LEU A 216 4.78 3.40 -1.75
N PHE A 217 3.63 3.85 -1.26
CA PHE A 217 2.34 3.24 -1.53
C PHE A 217 2.03 3.20 -3.03
N CYS A 218 2.13 4.34 -3.72
CA CYS A 218 1.87 4.41 -5.17
C CYS A 218 2.82 3.53 -5.98
N LYS A 219 4.12 3.51 -5.64
CA LYS A 219 5.13 2.68 -6.31
C LYS A 219 4.89 1.19 -6.12
N ALA A 220 4.48 0.78 -4.92
CA ALA A 220 4.16 -0.61 -4.65
C ALA A 220 2.84 -1.02 -5.29
N ALA A 221 1.82 -0.14 -5.27
CA ALA A 221 0.47 -0.40 -5.79
C ALA A 221 0.44 -0.60 -7.31
N VAL A 222 1.19 0.19 -8.08
CA VAL A 222 1.20 0.06 -9.55
C VAL A 222 1.75 -1.30 -10.03
N GLU A 223 2.59 -1.98 -9.24
CA GLU A 223 3.15 -3.28 -9.60
C GLU A 223 2.42 -4.49 -9.02
N VAL A 224 1.46 -4.27 -8.11
CA VAL A 224 0.60 -5.34 -7.56
C VAL A 224 0.01 -6.27 -8.63
N PRO A 225 -0.44 -5.79 -9.81
CA PRO A 225 -1.08 -6.66 -10.80
C PRO A 225 -0.21 -7.81 -11.29
N TRP A 226 1.13 -7.69 -11.23
CA TRP A 226 2.06 -8.74 -11.62
C TRP A 226 2.58 -9.55 -10.46
N HIS A 227 2.64 -8.95 -9.26
CA HIS A 227 3.26 -9.59 -8.12
C HIS A 227 2.30 -10.50 -7.37
N VAL A 228 1.05 -10.11 -7.15
CA VAL A 228 0.15 -10.84 -6.24
C VAL A 228 -0.76 -11.81 -7.01
N PRO A 229 -0.57 -13.14 -6.86
CA PRO A 229 -1.38 -14.15 -7.55
C PRO A 229 -2.73 -14.38 -6.84
N CYS A 230 -3.67 -13.48 -7.04
CA CYS A 230 -5.03 -13.60 -6.53
C CYS A 230 -5.78 -14.77 -7.19
N GLY A 231 -6.16 -15.79 -6.41
CA GLY A 231 -6.77 -17.00 -6.97
C GLY A 231 -5.79 -17.83 -7.82
N GLY A 232 -4.48 -17.69 -7.58
CA GLY A 232 -3.42 -18.44 -8.27
C GLY A 232 -2.89 -17.79 -9.54
N VAL A 233 -3.52 -16.72 -10.03
CA VAL A 233 -3.07 -16.00 -11.24
C VAL A 233 -3.03 -14.49 -10.98
N PRO A 234 -1.95 -13.78 -11.35
CA PRO A 234 -1.91 -12.33 -11.26
C PRO A 234 -2.99 -11.64 -12.12
N TYR A 235 -3.25 -10.36 -11.88
CA TYR A 235 -4.20 -9.59 -12.69
C TYR A 235 -3.63 -9.28 -14.09
N GLY A 236 -2.31 -9.10 -14.18
CA GLY A 236 -1.65 -8.66 -15.40
C GLY A 236 -2.04 -7.23 -15.80
N ASP A 237 -1.70 -6.84 -17.03
CA ASP A 237 -1.83 -5.47 -17.55
C ASP A 237 -2.61 -5.37 -18.87
N GLY A 238 -3.36 -6.42 -19.22
CA GLY A 238 -4.13 -6.50 -20.47
C GLY A 238 -5.33 -5.55 -20.53
N ASN A 239 -6.38 -5.84 -19.75
CA ASN A 239 -7.62 -5.04 -19.68
C ASN A 239 -7.82 -4.45 -18.28
N LEU A 240 -6.83 -3.66 -17.83
CA LEU A 240 -6.73 -3.15 -16.47
C LEU A 240 -7.01 -1.65 -16.38
N VAL A 241 -7.81 -1.27 -15.39
CA VAL A 241 -7.96 0.12 -14.95
C VAL A 241 -7.65 0.27 -13.46
N PHE A 242 -6.83 1.27 -13.13
CA PHE A 242 -6.64 1.73 -11.75
C PHE A 242 -7.64 2.84 -11.42
N LEU A 243 -8.33 2.73 -10.29
CA LEU A 243 -9.06 3.83 -9.67
C LEU A 243 -8.19 4.37 -8.52
N ALA A 244 -7.50 5.47 -8.77
CA ALA A 244 -6.70 6.18 -7.78
C ALA A 244 -7.63 7.12 -7.00
N ASN A 245 -7.82 6.89 -5.71
CA ASN A 245 -8.71 7.69 -4.87
C ASN A 245 -7.91 8.72 -4.05
N ASP A 246 -8.24 9.99 -4.24
CA ASP A 246 -7.64 11.18 -3.62
C ASP A 246 -6.12 11.35 -3.79
N TRP A 247 -5.61 12.49 -3.32
CA TRP A 247 -4.20 12.90 -3.38
C TRP A 247 -3.21 11.84 -2.90
N HIS A 248 -3.60 10.99 -1.94
CA HIS A 248 -2.79 9.87 -1.43
C HIS A 248 -2.28 8.95 -2.55
N THR A 249 -3.07 8.82 -3.62
CA THR A 249 -2.80 7.94 -4.76
C THR A 249 -2.59 8.70 -6.07
N ALA A 250 -2.57 10.04 -6.03
CA ALA A 250 -2.46 10.88 -7.23
C ALA A 250 -1.12 10.72 -7.98
N LEU A 251 -0.08 10.18 -7.34
CA LEU A 251 1.17 9.82 -8.01
C LEU A 251 1.09 8.53 -8.82
N LEU A 252 0.08 7.67 -8.60
CA LEU A 252 -0.05 6.40 -9.33
C LEU A 252 -0.23 6.61 -10.84
N PRO A 253 -1.15 7.47 -11.33
CA PRO A 253 -1.24 7.79 -12.76
C PRO A 253 0.07 8.31 -13.35
N VAL A 254 0.82 9.11 -12.58
CA VAL A 254 2.13 9.65 -13.00
C VAL A 254 3.15 8.52 -13.15
N TYR A 255 3.25 7.63 -12.16
CA TYR A 255 4.13 6.47 -12.24
C TYR A 255 3.76 5.56 -13.41
N LEU A 256 2.46 5.24 -13.56
CA LEU A 256 1.94 4.42 -14.65
C LEU A 256 2.40 4.96 -16.01
N LYS A 257 2.28 6.27 -16.24
CA LYS A 257 2.70 6.90 -17.49
C LYS A 257 4.22 6.90 -17.65
N ALA A 258 4.93 7.55 -16.73
CA ALA A 258 6.34 7.90 -16.90
C ALA A 258 7.30 6.70 -16.78
N TYR A 259 6.96 5.70 -15.96
CA TYR A 259 7.85 4.57 -15.68
C TYR A 259 7.44 3.27 -16.35
N TYR A 260 6.14 3.07 -16.64
CA TYR A 260 5.67 1.82 -17.24
C TYR A 260 5.29 2.01 -18.70
N ARG A 261 4.31 2.86 -19.00
CA ARG A 261 3.81 3.04 -20.38
C ARG A 261 4.87 3.55 -21.35
N ASP A 262 5.65 4.55 -20.93
CA ASP A 262 6.70 5.12 -21.78
C ASP A 262 7.88 4.15 -22.00
N ASN A 263 7.97 3.09 -21.20
CA ASN A 263 8.96 2.03 -21.33
C ASN A 263 8.36 0.73 -21.91
N GLY A 264 7.20 0.81 -22.57
CA GLY A 264 6.58 -0.31 -23.27
C GLY A 264 5.87 -1.34 -22.38
N MET A 265 5.68 -1.06 -21.10
CA MET A 265 4.95 -1.90 -20.14
C MET A 265 3.55 -1.31 -19.86
N MET A 266 2.54 -2.11 -19.50
CA MET A 266 1.20 -1.62 -19.17
C MET A 266 0.57 -0.71 -20.24
N GLN A 267 0.86 -0.95 -21.53
CA GLN A 267 0.53 -0.01 -22.62
C GLN A 267 -0.98 0.27 -22.73
N TYR A 268 -1.81 -0.73 -22.43
CA TYR A 268 -3.27 -0.66 -22.49
C TYR A 268 -3.91 -0.34 -21.15
N THR A 269 -3.17 -0.45 -20.04
CA THR A 269 -3.65 -0.07 -18.72
C THR A 269 -4.04 1.42 -18.68
N ARG A 270 -5.13 1.71 -18.01
CA ARG A 270 -5.64 3.08 -17.79
C ARG A 270 -5.73 3.38 -16.30
N SER A 271 -5.84 4.66 -15.98
CA SER A 271 -6.05 5.13 -14.61
C SER A 271 -7.08 6.24 -14.60
N VAL A 272 -7.92 6.25 -13.57
CA VAL A 272 -8.87 7.31 -13.26
C VAL A 272 -8.52 7.85 -11.88
N LEU A 273 -8.40 9.17 -11.75
CA LEU A 273 -8.27 9.83 -10.45
C LEU A 273 -9.68 10.21 -9.97
N VAL A 274 -10.04 9.75 -8.78
CA VAL A 274 -11.34 9.99 -8.15
C VAL A 274 -11.13 10.90 -6.95
N ILE A 275 -11.73 12.09 -7.00
CA ILE A 275 -11.64 13.11 -5.96
C ILE A 275 -12.87 12.96 -5.05
N HIS A 276 -12.64 12.66 -3.77
CA HIS A 276 -13.71 12.55 -2.77
C HIS A 276 -13.87 13.84 -1.97
N ASN A 277 -12.79 14.62 -1.84
CA ASN A 277 -12.82 15.86 -1.10
C ASN A 277 -11.82 16.88 -1.67
N ILE A 278 -12.33 17.92 -2.32
CA ILE A 278 -11.47 18.95 -2.95
C ILE A 278 -10.67 19.77 -1.92
N ALA A 279 -11.16 19.90 -0.68
CA ALA A 279 -10.54 20.72 0.34
C ALA A 279 -9.22 20.14 0.88
N TYR A 280 -8.99 18.84 0.67
CA TYR A 280 -7.83 18.12 1.17
C TYR A 280 -6.96 17.53 0.05
N GLN A 281 -7.03 18.05 -1.18
CA GLN A 281 -6.18 17.58 -2.30
C GLN A 281 -4.78 18.19 -2.30
#